data_AF-A0A8C6UGN8-F1
#
_entry.id   AF-A0A8C6UGN8-F1
#
_cell.length_a   1.000
_cell.length_b   1.000
_cell.length_c   1.000
_cell.angle_alpha   90.00
_cell.angle_beta   90.00
_cell.angle_gamma   90.00
#
_symmetry.space_group_name_H-M   'P 1'
#
loop_
_entity.id
_entity.type
_entity.pdbx_description
1 polymer ?
#
loop_
_entity_poly.entity_id
_entity_poly.type
_entity_poly.pdbx_seq_one_letter_code
_entity_poly.pdbx_strand_id
1 'polypeptide(L)'
;MSLDKAELCNSLLTWLQTFQVPSCNSKYELTSGVAIAHVLHRIDPSWFNETWLARIKEESGANWRLKVSNLKKILKSILEYYHDILSHQILEEHLPDVRLLEERNTVYMQRTCELEDELRRANAVRNQLDTYKRQAHELHTRHSAEAMKAEKWQFEYKNLHDKYDALLKEKERLISERDTLRETNDDLRCAQVQQRCLSDAGAGSLASEIMPTELKETVVRLQSENKMLCTQEETYRQRLAQVQSKLEEAQRTNNALETQNRLDQQQIAELRSQIEELQRALHAQDSKNEDSSLLKKKLEEHLEKLHEAHSDLQKKREVIDDLEPKVDNSSDGKKIDELQDILRKKDEDMKQMEERYKKYMEKARTVIKTLDPKKQPVGPDVQALKNQLSERERKIQHLEHDYEKSRARYDQEEKLIISAWYNMGMALHQRVAGERITSPNQSMSFLAQQRQSTNARRGLIRQPPR
;
A
#
# COMPACT_ATOMS: atom_id res chain seq x y z
N MET A 1 -59.57 -23.42 -22.59
CA MET A 1 -58.44 -24.34 -22.83
C MET A 1 -57.34 -23.53 -23.51
N SER A 2 -56.36 -23.06 -22.74
CA SER A 2 -55.22 -22.32 -23.29
C SER A 2 -54.34 -23.31 -24.05
N LEU A 3 -54.49 -23.42 -25.37
CA LEU A 3 -53.49 -24.11 -26.19
C LEU A 3 -52.12 -23.50 -25.86
N ASP A 4 -51.12 -24.35 -25.62
CA ASP A 4 -49.76 -23.89 -25.45
C ASP A 4 -49.34 -23.17 -26.75
N LYS A 5 -49.02 -21.87 -26.64
CA LYS A 5 -48.57 -21.05 -27.78
C LYS A 5 -47.35 -21.69 -28.47
N ALA A 6 -46.56 -22.48 -27.74
CA ALA A 6 -45.44 -23.23 -28.32
C ALA A 6 -45.89 -24.38 -29.24
N GLU A 7 -46.94 -25.12 -28.87
CA GLU A 7 -47.53 -26.19 -29.68
C GLU A 7 -48.23 -25.64 -30.92
N LEU A 8 -48.92 -24.49 -30.78
CA LEU A 8 -49.50 -23.76 -31.90
C LEU A 8 -48.41 -23.34 -32.91
N CYS A 9 -47.31 -22.74 -32.44
CA CYS A 9 -46.19 -22.35 -33.29
C CYS A 9 -45.53 -23.54 -34.01
N ASN A 10 -45.42 -24.71 -33.35
CA ASN A 10 -44.91 -25.93 -33.98
C ASN A 10 -45.82 -26.43 -35.12
N SER A 11 -47.13 -26.41 -34.87
CA SER A 11 -48.13 -26.84 -35.85
C SER A 11 -48.17 -25.89 -37.05
N LEU A 12 -48.10 -24.58 -36.79
CA LEU A 12 -48.03 -23.55 -37.84
C LEU A 12 -46.74 -23.62 -38.66
N LEU A 13 -45.60 -23.94 -38.04
CA LEU A 13 -44.34 -24.16 -38.76
C LEU A 13 -44.47 -25.35 -39.72
N THR A 14 -45.09 -26.45 -39.27
CA THR A 14 -45.32 -27.64 -40.11
C THR A 14 -46.21 -27.30 -41.30
N TRP A 15 -47.23 -26.46 -41.11
CA TRP A 15 -48.08 -25.96 -42.19
C TRP A 15 -47.32 -25.03 -43.15
N LEU A 16 -46.52 -24.09 -42.65
CA LEU A 16 -45.71 -23.21 -43.50
C LEU A 16 -44.73 -23.99 -44.40
N GLN A 17 -44.18 -25.10 -43.90
CA GLN A 17 -43.27 -25.96 -44.64
C GLN A 17 -43.91 -26.63 -45.87
N THR A 18 -45.25 -26.78 -45.92
CA THR A 18 -45.93 -27.34 -47.10
C THR A 18 -45.80 -26.45 -48.33
N PHE A 19 -45.53 -25.16 -48.15
CA PHE A 19 -45.34 -24.21 -49.23
C PHE A 19 -43.95 -24.27 -49.87
N GLN A 20 -43.00 -25.08 -49.37
CA GLN A 20 -41.66 -25.25 -49.98
C GLN A 20 -40.99 -23.91 -50.34
N VAL A 21 -41.03 -22.96 -49.41
CA VAL A 21 -40.42 -21.63 -49.53
C VAL A 21 -39.03 -21.58 -48.91
N PRO A 22 -38.14 -20.68 -49.39
CA PRO A 22 -36.82 -20.49 -48.79
C PRO A 22 -36.90 -20.11 -47.30
N SER A 23 -35.90 -20.52 -46.52
CA SER A 23 -35.71 -20.08 -45.12
C SER A 23 -36.87 -20.43 -44.17
N CYS A 24 -37.49 -21.62 -44.34
CA CYS A 24 -38.65 -22.09 -43.60
C CYS A 24 -38.39 -23.35 -42.74
N ASN A 25 -37.12 -23.72 -42.50
CA ASN A 25 -36.78 -24.99 -41.86
C ASN A 25 -36.73 -24.90 -40.33
N SER A 26 -36.66 -23.68 -39.78
CA SER A 26 -36.53 -23.44 -38.34
C SER A 26 -37.33 -22.22 -37.90
N LYS A 27 -37.81 -22.23 -36.64
CA LYS A 27 -38.44 -21.08 -35.99
C LYS A 27 -37.56 -19.83 -36.05
N TYR A 28 -36.24 -19.99 -35.99
CA TYR A 28 -35.28 -18.89 -36.07
C TYR A 28 -35.24 -18.24 -37.45
N GLU A 29 -35.45 -19.00 -38.52
CA GLU A 29 -35.43 -18.49 -39.90
C GLU A 29 -36.71 -17.68 -40.19
N LEU A 30 -37.85 -18.07 -39.61
CA LEU A 30 -39.11 -17.33 -39.69
C LEU A 30 -39.02 -15.91 -39.10
N THR A 31 -38.11 -15.68 -38.14
CA THR A 31 -37.94 -14.35 -37.52
C THR A 31 -37.50 -13.27 -38.49
N SER A 32 -36.96 -13.64 -39.67
CA SER A 32 -36.58 -12.72 -40.73
C SER A 32 -37.77 -12.10 -41.48
N GLY A 33 -38.94 -12.73 -41.41
CA GLY A 33 -40.12 -12.39 -42.19
C GLY A 33 -40.06 -12.83 -43.67
N VAL A 34 -38.90 -13.24 -44.18
CA VAL A 34 -38.70 -13.58 -45.61
C VAL A 34 -39.54 -14.78 -46.01
N ALA A 35 -39.50 -15.86 -45.25
CA ALA A 35 -40.30 -17.06 -45.51
C ALA A 35 -41.82 -16.76 -45.50
N ILE A 36 -42.28 -15.94 -44.56
CA ILE A 36 -43.69 -15.54 -44.44
C ILE A 36 -44.11 -14.72 -45.67
N ALA A 37 -43.26 -13.79 -46.12
CA ALA A 37 -43.54 -13.00 -47.32
C ALA A 37 -43.67 -13.86 -48.57
N HIS A 38 -42.79 -14.85 -48.75
CA HIS A 38 -42.89 -15.80 -49.87
C HIS A 38 -44.15 -16.67 -49.80
N VAL A 39 -44.61 -17.08 -48.61
CA VAL A 39 -45.88 -17.80 -48.46
C VAL A 39 -47.06 -16.92 -48.84
N LEU A 40 -47.09 -15.67 -48.38
CA LEU A 40 -48.15 -14.72 -48.72
C LEU A 40 -48.24 -14.45 -50.22
N HIS A 41 -47.09 -14.30 -50.90
CA HIS A 41 -47.03 -14.20 -52.36
C HIS A 41 -47.65 -15.41 -53.06
N ARG A 42 -47.46 -16.63 -52.53
CA ARG A 42 -48.06 -17.85 -53.09
C ARG A 42 -49.56 -17.97 -52.82
N ILE A 43 -50.06 -17.40 -51.72
CA ILE A 43 -51.48 -17.43 -51.37
C ILE A 43 -52.29 -16.54 -52.32
N ASP A 44 -51.81 -15.31 -52.54
CA ASP A 44 -52.46 -14.37 -53.45
C ASP A 44 -51.42 -13.50 -54.17
N PRO A 45 -50.94 -13.95 -55.35
CA PRO A 45 -49.96 -13.20 -56.14
C PRO A 45 -50.47 -11.85 -56.64
N SER A 46 -51.79 -11.64 -56.70
CA SER A 46 -52.38 -10.40 -57.21
C SER A 46 -52.23 -9.25 -56.21
N TRP A 47 -52.42 -9.56 -54.92
CA TRP A 47 -52.23 -8.60 -53.82
C TRP A 47 -50.78 -8.55 -53.35
N PHE A 48 -50.21 -9.70 -53.00
CA PHE A 48 -48.82 -9.81 -52.52
C PHE A 48 -47.87 -9.96 -53.70
N ASN A 49 -47.90 -9.02 -54.64
CA ASN A 49 -47.17 -9.11 -55.91
C ASN A 49 -45.62 -8.99 -55.75
N GLU A 50 -44.90 -9.20 -56.86
CA GLU A 50 -43.43 -9.13 -56.89
C GLU A 50 -42.86 -7.78 -56.39
N THR A 51 -43.57 -6.67 -56.65
CA THR A 51 -43.13 -5.34 -56.20
C THR A 51 -43.24 -5.16 -54.69
N TRP A 52 -44.21 -5.82 -54.05
CA TRP A 52 -44.33 -5.87 -52.59
C TRP A 52 -43.29 -6.81 -51.99
N LEU A 53 -43.11 -8.00 -52.57
CA LEU A 53 -42.14 -8.99 -52.12
C LEU A 53 -40.71 -8.42 -52.16
N ALA A 54 -40.36 -7.65 -53.19
CA ALA A 54 -39.07 -6.96 -53.31
C ALA A 54 -38.78 -5.93 -52.19
N ARG A 55 -39.80 -5.48 -51.44
CA ARG A 55 -39.62 -4.57 -50.29
C ARG A 55 -39.17 -5.29 -49.02
N ILE A 56 -39.28 -6.62 -48.99
CA ILE A 56 -38.81 -7.47 -47.90
C ILE A 56 -37.36 -7.84 -48.20
N LYS A 57 -36.44 -7.39 -47.34
CA LYS A 57 -35.01 -7.56 -47.57
C LYS A 57 -34.50 -8.83 -46.89
N GLU A 58 -33.73 -9.61 -47.62
CA GLU A 58 -32.97 -10.75 -47.10
C GLU A 58 -31.53 -10.31 -46.82
N GLU A 59 -31.08 -10.41 -45.56
CA GLU A 59 -29.68 -10.18 -45.17
C GLU A 59 -29.13 -11.39 -44.42
N SER A 60 -27.88 -11.75 -44.70
CA SER A 60 -27.16 -12.90 -44.12
C SER A 60 -26.69 -12.71 -42.66
N GLY A 61 -27.18 -11.69 -41.96
CA GLY A 61 -26.68 -11.27 -40.64
C GLY A 61 -27.74 -11.17 -39.55
N ALA A 62 -27.29 -11.05 -38.29
CA ALA A 62 -28.14 -10.88 -37.10
C ALA A 62 -28.68 -9.43 -36.95
N ASN A 63 -29.16 -8.83 -38.04
CA ASN A 63 -29.69 -7.46 -38.05
C ASN A 63 -31.15 -7.46 -37.56
N TRP A 64 -31.35 -7.49 -36.24
CA TRP A 64 -32.70 -7.57 -35.65
C TRP A 64 -33.58 -6.38 -36.02
N ARG A 65 -33.02 -5.18 -36.26
CA ARG A 65 -33.77 -4.00 -36.71
C ARG A 65 -34.41 -4.24 -38.08
N LEU A 66 -33.67 -4.88 -38.99
CA LEU A 66 -34.19 -5.24 -40.29
C LEU A 66 -35.29 -6.31 -40.18
N LYS A 67 -35.09 -7.32 -39.31
CA LYS A 67 -36.11 -8.35 -39.03
C LYS A 67 -37.42 -7.73 -38.54
N VAL A 68 -37.35 -6.81 -37.57
CA VAL A 68 -38.51 -6.06 -37.07
C VAL A 68 -39.16 -5.23 -38.19
N SER A 69 -38.37 -4.57 -39.04
CA SER A 69 -38.87 -3.80 -40.19
C SER A 69 -39.64 -4.67 -41.19
N ASN A 70 -39.10 -5.84 -41.54
CA ASN A 70 -39.77 -6.80 -42.42
C ASN A 70 -41.09 -7.28 -41.81
N LEU A 71 -41.09 -7.66 -40.53
CA LEU A 71 -42.30 -8.12 -39.82
C LEU A 71 -43.37 -7.01 -39.74
N LYS A 72 -42.98 -5.74 -39.54
CA LYS A 72 -43.90 -4.59 -39.58
C LYS A 72 -44.56 -4.43 -40.96
N LYS A 73 -43.79 -4.57 -42.05
CA LYS A 73 -44.32 -4.49 -43.43
C LYS A 73 -45.30 -5.62 -43.73
N ILE A 74 -44.94 -6.85 -43.34
CA ILE A 74 -45.78 -8.03 -43.51
C ILE A 74 -47.08 -7.87 -42.73
N LEU A 75 -47.00 -7.51 -41.45
CA LEU A 75 -48.17 -7.29 -40.60
C LEU A 75 -49.10 -6.22 -41.18
N LYS A 76 -48.54 -5.09 -41.63
CA LYS A 76 -49.30 -4.01 -42.27
C LYS A 76 -50.06 -4.52 -43.50
N SER A 77 -49.40 -5.22 -44.41
CA SER A 77 -50.04 -5.70 -45.65
C SER A 77 -51.03 -6.84 -45.43
N ILE A 78 -50.86 -7.66 -44.39
CA ILE A 78 -51.89 -8.62 -43.95
C ILE A 78 -53.12 -7.86 -43.44
N LEU A 79 -52.94 -6.82 -42.62
CA LEU A 79 -54.08 -6.05 -42.10
C LEU A 79 -54.86 -5.34 -43.20
N GLU A 80 -54.15 -4.74 -44.15
CA GLU A 80 -54.76 -4.13 -45.35
C GLU A 80 -55.52 -5.19 -46.16
N TYR A 81 -54.97 -6.39 -46.36
CA TYR A 81 -55.67 -7.50 -47.04
C TYR A 81 -56.97 -7.91 -46.35
N TYR A 82 -56.93 -8.09 -45.02
CA TYR A 82 -58.11 -8.48 -44.25
C TYR A 82 -59.20 -7.42 -44.29
N HIS A 83 -58.82 -6.14 -44.29
CA HIS A 83 -59.75 -5.03 -44.38
C HIS A 83 -60.32 -4.86 -45.80
N ASP A 84 -59.45 -4.75 -46.80
CA ASP A 84 -59.81 -4.32 -48.15
C ASP A 84 -60.38 -5.46 -49.01
N ILE A 85 -59.91 -6.69 -48.81
CA ILE A 85 -60.31 -7.86 -49.60
C ILE A 85 -61.29 -8.75 -48.84
N LEU A 86 -60.99 -9.08 -47.58
CA LEU A 86 -61.83 -9.98 -46.79
C LEU A 86 -62.97 -9.25 -46.04
N SER A 87 -62.96 -7.91 -46.02
CA SER A 87 -63.94 -7.08 -45.30
C SER A 87 -64.12 -7.52 -43.82
N HIS A 88 -63.04 -7.99 -43.19
CA HIS A 88 -63.06 -8.57 -41.85
C HIS A 88 -62.04 -7.86 -40.94
N GLN A 89 -62.45 -7.57 -39.70
CA GLN A 89 -61.55 -6.98 -38.70
C GLN A 89 -60.91 -8.07 -37.87
N ILE A 90 -59.57 -8.11 -37.84
CA ILE A 90 -58.82 -8.96 -36.92
C ILE A 90 -58.88 -8.33 -35.53
N LEU A 91 -59.33 -9.09 -34.53
CA LEU A 91 -59.31 -8.69 -33.12
C LEU A 91 -57.88 -8.39 -32.65
N GLU A 92 -57.72 -7.33 -31.86
CA GLU A 92 -56.41 -6.86 -31.35
C GLU A 92 -55.64 -7.93 -30.55
N GLU A 93 -56.35 -8.89 -29.94
CA GLU A 93 -55.75 -10.02 -29.22
C GLU A 93 -54.96 -10.99 -30.12
N HIS A 94 -55.27 -11.05 -31.42
CA HIS A 94 -54.62 -11.94 -32.38
C HIS A 94 -53.53 -11.25 -33.21
N LEU A 95 -53.29 -9.96 -33.00
CA LEU A 95 -52.26 -9.19 -33.68
C LEU A 95 -50.87 -9.53 -33.11
N PRO A 96 -49.90 -9.96 -33.95
CA PRO A 96 -48.53 -10.14 -33.52
C PRO A 96 -47.93 -8.82 -33.00
N ASP A 97 -47.47 -8.83 -31.75
CA ASP A 97 -46.88 -7.64 -31.12
C ASP A 97 -45.40 -7.46 -31.52
N VAL A 98 -45.21 -6.88 -32.71
CA VAL A 98 -43.89 -6.55 -33.25
C VAL A 98 -43.22 -5.41 -32.47
N ARG A 99 -43.97 -4.61 -31.70
CA ARG A 99 -43.42 -3.54 -30.85
C ARG A 99 -42.77 -4.11 -29.60
N LEU A 100 -43.41 -5.05 -28.93
CA LEU A 100 -42.82 -5.77 -27.80
C LEU A 100 -41.54 -6.53 -28.19
N LEU A 101 -41.48 -7.05 -29.42
CA LEU A 101 -40.25 -7.66 -29.97
C LEU A 101 -39.11 -6.64 -30.15
N GLU A 102 -39.42 -5.43 -30.59
CA GLU A 102 -38.45 -4.32 -30.72
C GLU A 102 -37.93 -3.85 -29.37
N GLU A 103 -38.82 -3.68 -28.39
CA GLU A 103 -38.48 -3.30 -27.02
C GLU A 103 -37.59 -4.37 -26.36
N ARG A 104 -37.98 -5.65 -26.42
CA ARG A 104 -37.17 -6.75 -25.85
C ARG A 104 -35.80 -6.87 -26.49
N ASN A 105 -35.70 -6.72 -27.81
CA ASN A 105 -34.39 -6.74 -28.50
C ASN A 105 -33.53 -5.53 -28.14
N THR A 106 -34.13 -4.36 -27.94
CA THR A 106 -33.41 -3.15 -27.51
C THR A 106 -32.84 -3.34 -26.10
N VAL A 107 -33.64 -3.86 -25.17
CA VAL A 107 -33.19 -4.19 -23.81
C VAL A 107 -32.11 -5.26 -23.81
N TYR A 108 -32.27 -6.31 -24.61
CA TYR A 108 -31.24 -7.36 -24.76
C TYR A 108 -29.92 -6.79 -25.27
N MET A 109 -29.96 -5.90 -26.27
CA MET A 109 -28.76 -5.29 -26.82
C MET A 109 -28.09 -4.35 -25.81
N GLN A 110 -28.87 -3.53 -25.10
CA GLN A 110 -28.36 -2.69 -24.02
C GLN A 110 -27.68 -3.54 -22.94
N ARG A 111 -28.34 -4.63 -22.52
CA ARG A 111 -27.76 -5.57 -21.55
C ARG A 111 -26.48 -6.22 -22.04
N THR A 112 -26.41 -6.56 -23.34
CA THR A 112 -25.21 -7.13 -23.95
C THR A 112 -24.05 -6.12 -23.92
N CYS A 113 -24.30 -4.86 -24.28
CA CYS A 113 -23.29 -3.80 -24.19
C CYS A 113 -22.81 -3.56 -22.75
N GLU A 114 -23.73 -3.54 -21.77
CA GLU A 114 -23.39 -3.43 -20.35
C GLU A 114 -22.46 -4.57 -19.88
N LEU A 115 -22.76 -5.81 -20.27
CA LEU A 115 -21.95 -6.98 -19.94
C LEU A 115 -20.57 -6.92 -20.60
N GLU A 116 -20.48 -6.44 -21.84
CA GLU A 116 -19.19 -6.23 -22.53
C GLU A 116 -18.34 -5.15 -21.83
N ASP A 117 -18.97 -4.06 -21.37
CA ASP A 117 -18.30 -3.01 -20.61
C ASP A 117 -17.83 -3.51 -19.24
N GLU A 118 -18.66 -4.30 -18.55
CA GLU A 118 -18.29 -4.99 -17.31
C GLU A 118 -17.11 -5.94 -17.52
N LEU A 119 -17.13 -6.73 -18.59
CA LEU A 119 -16.04 -7.64 -18.95
C LEU A 119 -14.75 -6.87 -19.25
N ARG A 120 -14.82 -5.74 -19.97
CA ARG A 120 -13.66 -4.87 -20.21
C ARG A 120 -13.09 -4.31 -18.91
N ARG A 121 -13.94 -3.83 -18.00
CA ARG A 121 -13.52 -3.36 -16.66
C ARG A 121 -12.89 -4.47 -15.82
N ALA A 122 -13.52 -5.65 -15.77
CA ALA A 122 -12.99 -6.80 -15.04
C ALA A 122 -11.62 -7.24 -15.56
N ASN A 123 -11.43 -7.25 -16.88
CA ASN A 123 -10.14 -7.56 -17.50
C ASN A 123 -9.06 -6.53 -17.17
N ALA A 124 -9.39 -5.24 -17.10
CA ALA A 124 -8.44 -4.20 -16.68
C ALA A 124 -7.97 -4.43 -15.23
N VAL A 125 -8.90 -4.72 -14.31
CA VAL A 125 -8.58 -5.03 -12.91
C VAL A 125 -7.75 -6.32 -12.81
N ARG A 126 -8.09 -7.36 -13.57
CA ARG A 126 -7.32 -8.61 -13.62
C ARG A 126 -5.88 -8.38 -14.07
N ASN A 127 -5.67 -7.59 -15.12
CA ASN A 127 -4.32 -7.27 -15.61
C ASN A 127 -3.51 -6.47 -14.57
N GLN A 128 -4.15 -5.56 -13.84
CA GLN A 128 -3.51 -4.84 -12.72
C GLN A 128 -3.13 -5.81 -11.60
N LEU A 129 -4.03 -6.71 -11.21
CA LEU A 129 -3.76 -7.75 -10.21
C LEU A 129 -2.58 -8.65 -10.61
N ASP A 130 -2.51 -9.08 -11.87
CA ASP A 130 -1.41 -9.89 -12.38
C ASP A 130 -0.08 -9.14 -12.36
N THR A 131 -0.10 -7.82 -12.54
CA THR A 131 1.08 -6.96 -12.42
C THR A 131 1.53 -6.85 -10.97
N TYR A 132 0.61 -6.58 -10.03
CA TYR A 132 0.93 -6.54 -8.60
C TYR A 132 1.43 -7.89 -8.07
N LYS A 133 0.88 -9.01 -8.53
CA LYS A 133 1.37 -10.35 -8.19
C LYS A 133 2.81 -10.56 -8.65
N ARG A 134 3.17 -10.11 -9.87
CA ARG A 134 4.55 -10.18 -10.37
C ARG A 134 5.49 -9.31 -9.54
N GLN A 135 5.11 -8.08 -9.22
CA GLN A 135 5.90 -7.19 -8.38
C GLN A 135 6.13 -7.77 -6.97
N ALA A 136 5.09 -8.34 -6.35
CA ALA A 136 5.21 -8.98 -5.05
C ALA A 136 6.17 -10.18 -5.08
N HIS A 137 6.11 -11.01 -6.14
CA HIS A 137 7.02 -12.14 -6.30
C HIS A 137 8.48 -11.70 -6.51
N GLU A 138 8.70 -10.65 -7.30
CA GLU A 138 10.03 -10.09 -7.53
C GLU A 138 10.63 -9.50 -6.24
N LEU A 139 9.84 -8.72 -5.49
CA LEU A 139 10.26 -8.17 -4.20
C LEU A 139 10.56 -9.28 -3.19
N HIS A 140 9.75 -10.32 -3.14
CA HIS A 140 10.00 -11.48 -2.28
C HIS A 140 11.32 -12.18 -2.64
N THR A 141 11.58 -12.36 -3.93
CA THR A 141 12.83 -12.97 -4.42
C THR A 141 14.05 -12.11 -4.08
N ARG A 142 13.95 -10.78 -4.28
CA ARG A 142 15.02 -9.83 -3.90
C ARG A 142 15.27 -9.83 -2.39
N HIS A 143 14.21 -9.81 -1.57
CA HIS A 143 14.34 -9.88 -0.12
C HIS A 143 15.02 -11.20 0.30
N SER A 144 14.62 -12.33 -0.27
CA SER A 144 15.23 -13.62 0.05
C SER A 144 16.72 -13.65 -0.31
N ALA A 145 17.09 -13.10 -1.47
CA ALA A 145 18.49 -13.00 -1.89
C ALA A 145 19.33 -12.10 -0.96
N GLU A 146 18.79 -10.94 -0.55
CA GLU A 146 19.50 -10.04 0.37
C GLU A 146 19.61 -10.63 1.78
N ALA A 147 18.60 -11.36 2.25
CA ALA A 147 18.65 -12.09 3.52
C ALA A 147 19.78 -13.13 3.52
N MET A 148 19.88 -13.95 2.46
CA MET A 148 20.96 -14.93 2.30
C MET A 148 22.35 -14.26 2.28
N LYS A 149 22.45 -13.09 1.64
CA LYS A 149 23.70 -12.32 1.59
C LYS A 149 24.06 -11.76 2.97
N ALA A 150 23.09 -11.27 3.72
CA ALA A 150 23.28 -10.80 5.09
C ALA A 150 23.77 -11.92 6.01
N GLU A 151 23.18 -13.12 5.93
CA GLU A 151 23.64 -14.31 6.67
C GLU A 151 25.09 -14.67 6.32
N LYS A 152 25.46 -14.61 5.04
CA LYS A 152 26.84 -14.84 4.60
C LYS A 152 27.81 -13.84 5.23
N TRP A 153 27.49 -12.54 5.19
CA TRP A 153 28.34 -11.52 5.79
C TRP A 153 28.40 -11.62 7.31
N GLN A 154 27.30 -12.02 7.95
CA GLN A 154 27.28 -12.28 9.39
C GLN A 154 28.22 -13.42 9.77
N PHE A 155 28.24 -14.50 8.98
CA PHE A 155 29.18 -15.60 9.17
C PHE A 155 30.64 -15.16 8.97
N GLU A 156 30.93 -14.43 7.89
CA GLU A 156 32.29 -13.93 7.62
C GLU A 156 32.78 -12.96 8.70
N TYR A 157 31.90 -12.06 9.16
CA TYR A 157 32.18 -11.15 10.26
C TYR A 157 32.52 -11.92 11.55
N LYS A 158 31.70 -12.92 11.91
CA LYS A 158 31.94 -13.74 13.11
C LYS A 158 33.28 -14.46 13.03
N ASN A 159 33.59 -15.08 11.90
CA ASN A 159 34.87 -15.76 11.69
C ASN A 159 36.07 -14.80 11.80
N LEU A 160 35.93 -13.58 11.28
CA LEU A 160 36.99 -12.57 11.38
C LEU A 160 37.13 -12.02 12.81
N HIS A 161 36.01 -11.84 13.50
CA HIS A 161 35.96 -11.44 14.90
C HIS A 161 36.62 -12.48 15.81
N ASP A 162 36.31 -13.77 15.62
CA ASP A 162 36.92 -14.86 16.37
C ASP A 162 38.46 -14.90 16.18
N LYS A 163 38.95 -14.61 14.97
CA LYS A 163 40.39 -14.47 14.68
C LYS A 163 41.01 -13.26 15.37
N TYR A 164 40.31 -12.13 15.35
CA TYR A 164 40.75 -10.91 16.04
C TYR A 164 40.87 -11.14 17.55
N ASP A 165 39.87 -11.78 18.15
CA ASP A 165 39.87 -12.12 19.58
C ASP A 165 41.01 -13.09 19.94
N ALA A 166 41.30 -14.05 19.07
CA ALA A 166 42.46 -14.94 19.26
C ALA A 166 43.79 -14.17 19.24
N LEU A 167 43.95 -13.23 18.30
CA LEU A 167 45.15 -12.37 18.22
C LEU A 167 45.26 -11.41 19.42
N LEU A 168 44.14 -10.88 19.91
CA LEU A 168 44.10 -10.06 21.12
C LEU A 168 44.61 -10.84 22.33
N LYS A 169 44.12 -12.06 22.54
CA LYS A 169 44.58 -12.92 23.64
C LYS A 169 46.07 -13.24 23.54
N GLU A 170 46.57 -13.49 22.33
CA GLU A 170 47.99 -13.76 22.12
C GLU A 170 48.86 -12.52 22.38
N LYS A 171 48.38 -11.34 21.98
CA LYS A 171 49.04 -10.07 22.32
C LYS A 171 49.12 -9.87 23.84
N GLU A 172 48.03 -10.11 24.57
CA GLU A 172 48.01 -10.01 26.04
C GLU A 172 48.96 -11.03 26.70
N ARG A 173 49.02 -12.26 26.17
CA ARG A 173 49.97 -13.29 26.60
C ARG A 173 51.42 -12.82 26.43
N LEU A 174 51.77 -12.31 25.25
CA LEU A 174 53.11 -11.79 24.96
C LEU A 174 53.48 -10.58 25.81
N ILE A 175 52.52 -9.68 26.08
CA ILE A 175 52.72 -8.54 27.00
C ILE A 175 53.08 -9.06 28.40
N SER A 176 52.31 -10.04 28.90
CA SER A 176 52.53 -10.65 30.21
C SER A 176 53.89 -11.34 30.29
N GLU A 177 54.26 -12.12 29.26
CA GLU A 177 55.59 -12.75 29.17
C GLU A 177 56.70 -11.70 29.18
N ARG A 178 56.56 -10.63 28.38
CA ARG A 178 57.52 -9.53 28.36
C ARG A 178 57.67 -8.87 29.72
N ASP A 179 56.57 -8.66 30.46
CA ASP A 179 56.61 -8.06 31.79
C ASP A 179 57.29 -8.99 32.82
N THR A 180 57.00 -10.30 32.80
CA THR A 180 57.70 -11.28 33.66
C THR A 180 59.19 -11.38 33.34
N LEU A 181 59.57 -11.35 32.06
CA LEU A 181 60.98 -11.34 31.66
C LEU A 181 61.68 -10.06 32.08
N ARG A 182 60.98 -8.91 32.05
CA ARG A 182 61.52 -7.64 32.56
C ARG A 182 61.77 -7.72 34.08
N GLU A 183 60.80 -8.23 34.85
CA GLU A 183 60.92 -8.40 36.30
C GLU A 183 62.09 -9.32 36.67
N THR A 184 62.19 -10.50 36.03
CA THR A 184 63.33 -11.42 36.26
C THR A 184 64.68 -10.82 35.88
N ASN A 185 64.74 -9.99 34.84
CA ASN A 185 65.99 -9.30 34.48
C ASN A 185 66.39 -8.25 35.54
N ASP A 186 65.40 -7.52 36.07
CA ASP A 186 65.61 -6.54 37.12
C ASP A 186 66.06 -7.22 38.43
N ASP A 187 65.46 -8.36 38.80
CA ASP A 187 65.88 -9.19 39.95
C ASP A 187 67.33 -9.69 39.80
N LEU A 188 67.69 -10.20 38.61
CA LEU A 188 69.05 -10.66 38.32
C LEU A 188 70.07 -9.51 38.40
N ARG A 189 69.71 -8.31 37.93
CA ARG A 189 70.55 -7.10 38.06
C ARG A 189 70.72 -6.72 39.52
N CYS A 190 69.65 -6.75 40.31
CA CYS A 190 69.72 -6.51 41.76
C CYS A 190 70.64 -7.52 42.45
N ALA A 191 70.51 -8.82 42.14
CA ALA A 191 71.38 -9.86 42.68
C ALA A 191 72.86 -9.66 42.27
N GLN A 192 73.12 -9.29 41.01
CA GLN A 192 74.48 -8.97 40.55
C GLN A 192 75.07 -7.76 41.27
N VAL A 193 74.31 -6.69 41.47
CA VAL A 193 74.76 -5.51 42.22
C VAL A 193 75.08 -5.90 43.67
N GLN A 194 74.21 -6.68 44.31
CA GLN A 194 74.43 -7.18 45.67
C GLN A 194 75.69 -8.05 45.77
N GLN A 195 75.92 -8.95 44.80
CA GLN A 195 77.11 -9.78 44.73
C GLN A 195 78.39 -8.96 44.45
N ARG A 196 78.31 -7.92 43.62
CA ARG A 196 79.43 -6.99 43.36
C ARG A 196 79.76 -6.16 44.59
N CYS A 197 78.76 -5.68 45.35
CA CYS A 197 78.96 -5.03 46.63
C CYS A 197 79.62 -5.97 47.66
N LEU A 198 79.25 -7.26 47.70
CA LEU A 198 79.88 -8.24 48.58
C LEU A 198 81.32 -8.60 48.15
N SER A 199 81.64 -8.52 46.85
CA SER A 199 82.98 -8.78 46.31
C SER A 199 83.92 -7.59 46.50
N ASP A 200 83.40 -6.36 46.50
CA ASP A 200 84.14 -5.13 46.78
C ASP A 200 84.21 -4.81 48.30
N ALA A 201 83.45 -5.55 49.13
CA ALA A 201 83.49 -5.49 50.60
C ALA A 201 84.70 -6.21 51.22
N GLY A 202 85.81 -6.32 50.48
CA GLY A 202 87.15 -6.38 51.07
C GLY A 202 87.62 -5.01 51.59
N ALA A 203 86.92 -3.92 51.26
CA ALA A 203 87.07 -2.63 51.89
C ALA A 203 85.71 -2.14 52.40
N GLY A 204 85.72 -1.61 53.62
CA GLY A 204 84.55 -1.36 54.43
C GLY A 204 83.45 -0.54 53.75
N SER A 205 82.26 -0.76 54.29
CA SER A 205 81.08 0.10 54.22
C SER A 205 81.40 1.55 54.66
N LEU A 206 82.11 2.29 53.80
CA LEU A 206 82.43 3.72 53.89
C LEU A 206 82.11 4.43 52.55
N ALA A 207 81.72 3.70 51.50
CA ALA A 207 81.38 4.28 50.19
C ALA A 207 80.07 5.11 50.19
N SER A 208 79.23 4.99 51.22
CA SER A 208 78.09 5.91 51.39
C SER A 208 78.52 7.28 51.93
N GLU A 209 79.73 7.39 52.49
CA GLU A 209 80.19 8.56 53.25
C GLU A 209 81.26 9.39 52.52
N ILE A 210 81.82 8.89 51.40
CA ILE A 210 82.82 9.61 50.58
C ILE A 210 82.42 9.62 49.09
N MET A 211 81.15 9.83 48.78
CA MET A 211 80.77 10.26 47.43
C MET A 211 81.04 11.77 47.34
N PRO A 212 81.96 12.23 46.45
CA PRO A 212 82.25 13.64 46.25
C PRO A 212 80.95 14.42 46.09
N THR A 213 80.85 15.56 46.77
CA THR A 213 79.62 16.38 46.83
C THR A 213 79.13 16.71 45.42
N GLU A 214 80.05 16.92 44.47
CA GLU A 214 79.78 17.18 43.05
C GLU A 214 79.11 15.99 42.34
N LEU A 215 79.44 14.76 42.72
CA LEU A 215 78.80 13.55 42.18
C LEU A 215 77.39 13.35 42.76
N LYS A 216 77.16 13.70 44.03
CA LYS A 216 75.80 13.69 44.60
C LYS A 216 74.91 14.73 43.95
N GLU A 217 75.43 15.94 43.72
CA GLU A 217 74.69 17.02 43.06
C GLU A 217 74.36 16.71 41.59
N THR A 218 75.30 16.12 40.85
CA THR A 218 75.04 15.67 39.47
C THR A 218 73.97 14.59 39.40
N VAL A 219 73.99 13.60 40.32
CA VAL A 219 72.96 12.56 40.40
C VAL A 219 71.59 13.16 40.72
N VAL A 220 71.48 14.08 41.69
CA VAL A 220 70.21 14.74 42.03
C VAL A 220 69.69 15.58 40.86
N ARG A 221 70.56 16.29 40.15
CA ARG A 221 70.19 17.06 38.95
C ARG A 221 69.70 16.16 37.83
N LEU A 222 70.40 15.07 37.53
CA LEU A 222 70.00 14.08 36.54
C LEU A 222 68.70 13.35 36.92
N GLN A 223 68.46 13.10 38.22
CA GLN A 223 67.19 12.56 38.70
C GLN A 223 66.03 13.54 38.54
N SER A 224 66.26 14.83 38.83
CA SER A 224 65.28 15.89 38.59
C SER A 224 64.97 16.04 37.10
N GLU A 225 66.00 16.00 36.24
CA GLU A 225 65.86 16.04 34.78
C GLU A 225 65.12 14.81 34.25
N ASN A 226 65.46 13.59 34.69
CA ASN A 226 64.73 12.38 34.31
C ASN A 226 63.26 12.44 34.73
N LYS A 227 62.97 12.94 35.93
CA LYS A 227 61.59 13.13 36.40
C LYS A 227 60.84 14.12 35.51
N MET A 228 61.49 15.19 35.07
CA MET A 228 60.92 16.18 34.16
C MET A 228 60.74 15.62 32.74
N LEU A 229 61.66 14.80 32.25
CA LEU A 229 61.54 14.11 30.96
C LEU A 229 60.41 13.07 30.99
N CYS A 230 60.22 12.34 32.09
CA CYS A 230 59.11 11.39 32.24
C CYS A 230 57.75 12.10 32.21
N THR A 231 57.59 13.23 32.92
CA THR A 231 56.34 14.00 32.86
C THR A 231 56.12 14.60 31.47
N GLN A 232 57.18 15.03 30.80
CA GLN A 232 57.11 15.52 29.44
C GLN A 232 56.70 14.41 28.45
N GLU A 233 57.27 13.21 28.53
CA GLU A 233 56.89 12.05 27.71
C GLU A 233 55.41 11.70 27.90
N GLU A 234 54.93 11.69 29.15
CA GLU A 234 53.53 11.42 29.47
C GLU A 234 52.59 12.47 28.85
N THR A 235 52.96 13.76 28.89
CA THR A 235 52.17 14.80 28.20
C THR A 235 52.17 14.64 26.68
N TYR A 236 53.28 14.18 26.08
CA TYR A 236 53.32 13.87 24.64
C TYR A 236 52.47 12.65 24.30
N ARG A 237 52.49 11.59 25.12
CA ARG A 237 51.60 10.42 24.97
C ARG A 237 50.13 10.82 25.02
N GLN A 238 49.75 11.67 25.98
CA GLN A 238 48.38 12.16 26.09
C GLN A 238 47.96 13.00 24.87
N ARG A 239 48.85 13.87 24.38
CA ARG A 239 48.59 14.62 23.13
C ARG A 239 48.46 13.70 21.92
N LEU A 240 49.30 12.67 21.81
CA LEU A 240 49.25 11.70 20.73
C LEU A 240 47.90 10.95 20.75
N ALA A 241 47.46 10.50 21.93
CA ALA A 241 46.18 9.82 22.11
C ALA A 241 44.98 10.73 21.75
N GLN A 242 45.03 12.01 22.15
CA GLN A 242 43.99 12.98 21.76
C GLN A 242 43.94 13.20 20.25
N VAL A 243 45.09 13.30 19.59
CA VAL A 243 45.15 13.46 18.12
C VAL A 243 44.66 12.20 17.43
N GLN A 244 45.01 11.00 17.90
CA GLN A 244 44.49 9.74 17.38
C GLN A 244 42.97 9.65 17.53
N SER A 245 42.42 9.99 18.70
CA SER A 245 40.95 10.01 18.89
C SER A 245 40.25 10.97 17.93
N LYS A 246 40.81 12.17 17.70
CA LYS A 246 40.25 13.14 16.76
C LYS A 246 40.34 12.66 15.31
N LEU A 247 41.44 11.99 14.96
CA LEU A 247 41.61 11.40 13.63
C LEU A 247 40.59 10.29 13.38
N GLU A 248 40.39 9.40 14.35
CA GLU A 248 39.38 8.35 14.26
C GLU A 248 37.96 8.91 14.17
N GLU A 249 37.64 9.95 14.97
CA GLU A 249 36.35 10.62 14.90
C GLU A 249 36.13 11.27 13.52
N ALA A 250 37.13 11.97 12.98
CA ALA A 250 37.08 12.54 11.63
C ALA A 250 36.96 11.46 10.54
N GLN A 251 37.61 10.30 10.70
CA GLN A 251 37.46 9.18 9.78
C GLN A 251 36.06 8.57 9.83
N ARG A 252 35.49 8.40 11.03
CA ARG A 252 34.11 7.90 11.19
C ARG A 252 33.09 8.85 10.57
N THR A 253 33.24 10.16 10.78
CA THR A 253 32.34 11.16 10.18
C THR A 253 32.50 11.22 8.67
N ASN A 254 33.73 11.13 8.15
CA ASN A 254 33.96 11.09 6.70
C ASN A 254 33.33 9.85 6.07
N ASN A 255 33.54 8.66 6.65
CA ASN A 255 32.92 7.43 6.17
C ASN A 255 31.38 7.52 6.19
N ALA A 256 30.79 8.11 7.24
CA ALA A 256 29.34 8.33 7.31
C ALA A 256 28.87 9.27 6.19
N LEU A 257 29.57 10.39 5.95
CA LEU A 257 29.26 11.33 4.87
C LEU A 257 29.44 10.71 3.48
N GLU A 258 30.44 9.86 3.27
CA GLU A 258 30.62 9.11 2.01
C GLU A 258 29.46 8.14 1.78
N THR A 259 29.03 7.41 2.82
CA THR A 259 27.87 6.51 2.70
C THR A 259 26.58 7.26 2.40
N GLN A 260 26.38 8.42 3.03
CA GLN A 260 25.22 9.28 2.77
C GLN A 260 25.28 9.85 1.34
N ASN A 261 26.42 10.36 0.89
CA ASN A 261 26.60 10.84 -0.48
C ASN A 261 26.30 9.76 -1.52
N ARG A 262 26.73 8.51 -1.26
CA ARG A 262 26.42 7.39 -2.16
C ARG A 262 24.91 7.10 -2.21
N LEU A 263 24.22 7.19 -1.08
CA LEU A 263 22.76 6.99 -1.03
C LEU A 263 22.03 8.13 -1.74
N ASP A 264 22.45 9.37 -1.51
CA ASP A 264 21.88 10.56 -2.17
C ASP A 264 22.09 10.49 -3.69
N GLN A 265 23.27 10.07 -4.14
CA GLN A 265 23.55 9.83 -5.56
C GLN A 265 22.64 8.74 -6.17
N GLN A 266 22.36 7.65 -5.42
CA GLN A 266 21.43 6.62 -5.85
C GLN A 266 20.00 7.16 -5.96
N GLN A 267 19.53 7.93 -4.97
CA GLN A 267 18.22 8.57 -5.01
C GLN A 267 18.10 9.57 -6.17
N ILE A 268 19.14 10.36 -6.45
CA ILE A 268 19.17 11.27 -7.59
C ILE A 268 19.08 10.49 -8.91
N ALA A 269 19.81 9.37 -9.04
CA ALA A 269 19.75 8.55 -10.24
C ALA A 269 18.36 7.91 -10.44
N GLU A 270 17.73 7.45 -9.37
CA GLU A 270 16.39 6.89 -9.40
C GLU A 270 15.33 7.94 -9.77
N LEU A 271 15.38 9.12 -9.16
CA LEU A 271 14.51 10.24 -9.52
C LEU A 271 14.71 10.68 -10.97
N ARG A 272 15.95 10.73 -11.46
CA ARG A 272 16.24 11.02 -12.88
C ARG A 272 15.62 9.96 -13.80
N SER A 273 15.73 8.68 -13.45
CA SER A 273 15.13 7.59 -14.23
C SER A 273 13.60 7.69 -14.26
N GLN A 274 12.97 8.01 -13.13
CA GLN A 274 11.53 8.25 -13.06
C GLN A 274 11.10 9.46 -13.91
N ILE A 275 11.88 10.55 -13.87
CA ILE A 275 11.63 11.72 -14.73
C ILE A 275 11.76 11.33 -16.21
N GLU A 276 12.78 10.58 -16.60
CA GLU A 276 12.96 10.09 -17.98
C GLU A 276 11.84 9.14 -18.42
N GLU A 277 11.33 8.29 -17.52
CA GLU A 277 10.21 7.41 -17.80
C GLU A 277 8.90 8.19 -17.95
N LEU A 278 8.65 9.18 -17.09
CA LEU A 278 7.51 10.10 -17.22
C LEU A 278 7.60 10.94 -18.49
N GLN A 279 8.79 11.43 -18.85
CA GLN A 279 9.02 12.14 -20.11
C GLN A 279 8.81 11.23 -21.32
N ARG A 280 9.25 9.96 -21.25
CA ARG A 280 8.97 8.97 -22.30
C ARG A 280 7.50 8.61 -22.38
N ALA A 281 6.79 8.48 -21.26
CA ALA A 281 5.36 8.24 -21.24
C ALA A 281 4.58 9.42 -21.84
N LEU A 282 4.98 10.65 -21.50
CA LEU A 282 4.41 11.87 -22.07
C LEU A 282 4.68 11.97 -23.59
N HIS A 283 5.91 11.72 -24.04
CA HIS A 283 6.24 11.67 -25.46
C HIS A 283 5.55 10.52 -26.20
N ALA A 284 5.37 9.36 -25.57
CA ALA A 284 4.64 8.25 -26.15
C ALA A 284 3.14 8.58 -26.29
N GLN A 285 2.60 9.35 -25.34
CA GLN A 285 1.23 9.88 -25.40
C GLN A 285 1.09 10.92 -26.53
N ASP A 286 2.09 11.79 -26.71
CA ASP A 286 2.16 12.72 -27.86
C ASP A 286 2.42 12.02 -29.20
N SER A 287 3.10 10.87 -29.23
CA SER A 287 3.35 10.10 -30.46
C SER A 287 2.14 9.28 -30.91
N LYS A 288 1.19 9.00 -30.01
CA LYS A 288 -0.12 8.41 -30.31
C LYS A 288 -1.13 9.44 -30.85
N ASN A 289 -0.68 10.65 -31.18
CA ASN A 289 -1.48 11.77 -31.66
C ASN A 289 -2.04 11.66 -33.10
N GLU A 290 -2.00 10.50 -33.76
CA GLU A 290 -2.86 10.30 -34.94
C GLU A 290 -4.35 10.45 -34.55
N ASP A 291 -4.74 10.00 -33.34
CA ASP A 291 -6.08 10.24 -32.77
C ASP A 291 -6.24 11.68 -32.18
N SER A 292 -5.14 12.34 -31.86
CA SER A 292 -5.14 13.73 -31.38
C SER A 292 -5.29 14.74 -32.50
N SER A 293 -4.93 14.42 -33.73
CA SER A 293 -5.30 15.27 -34.88
C SER A 293 -6.82 15.47 -34.96
N LEU A 294 -7.58 14.40 -34.69
CA LEU A 294 -9.04 14.34 -34.72
C LEU A 294 -9.68 14.99 -33.47
N LEU A 295 -9.08 14.78 -32.30
CA LEU A 295 -9.48 15.42 -31.04
C LEU A 295 -9.13 16.91 -30.99
N LYS A 296 -7.98 17.31 -31.53
CA LYS A 296 -7.54 18.70 -31.65
C LYS A 296 -8.40 19.46 -32.64
N LYS A 297 -8.78 18.84 -33.76
CA LYS A 297 -9.78 19.39 -34.70
C LYS A 297 -11.15 19.57 -34.04
N LYS A 298 -11.61 18.59 -33.25
CA LYS A 298 -12.85 18.72 -32.46
C LYS A 298 -12.74 19.80 -31.38
N LEU A 299 -11.60 19.91 -30.71
CA LEU A 299 -11.35 20.94 -29.70
C LEU A 299 -11.34 22.33 -30.34
N GLU A 300 -10.74 22.48 -31.52
CA GLU A 300 -10.72 23.71 -32.29
C GLU A 300 -12.13 24.10 -32.76
N GLU A 301 -12.93 23.14 -33.25
CA GLU A 301 -14.36 23.36 -33.54
C GLU A 301 -15.17 23.76 -32.28
N HIS A 302 -14.87 23.19 -31.11
CA HIS A 302 -15.53 23.55 -29.86
C HIS A 302 -15.07 24.92 -29.33
N LEU A 303 -13.81 25.27 -29.49
CA LEU A 303 -13.27 26.59 -29.15
C LEU A 303 -13.84 27.67 -30.08
N GLU A 304 -14.02 27.37 -31.36
CA GLU A 304 -14.65 28.28 -32.33
C GLU A 304 -16.12 28.51 -31.98
N LYS A 305 -16.88 27.45 -31.68
CA LYS A 305 -18.26 27.57 -31.17
C LYS A 305 -18.34 28.32 -29.84
N LEU A 306 -17.34 28.16 -28.97
CA LEU A 306 -17.27 28.90 -27.71
C LEU A 306 -16.98 30.38 -27.95
N HIS A 307 -16.08 30.71 -28.88
CA HIS A 307 -15.81 32.09 -29.28
C HIS A 307 -17.02 32.75 -29.96
N GLU A 308 -17.74 32.04 -30.84
CA GLU A 308 -19.01 32.51 -31.41
C GLU A 308 -20.05 32.77 -30.33
N ALA A 309 -20.25 31.83 -29.41
CA ALA A 309 -21.16 32.00 -28.28
C ALA A 309 -20.75 33.17 -27.37
N HIS A 310 -19.44 33.35 -27.13
CA HIS A 310 -18.94 34.46 -26.33
C HIS A 310 -19.09 35.80 -27.06
N SER A 311 -18.90 35.85 -28.38
CA SER A 311 -19.16 37.03 -29.21
C SER A 311 -20.64 37.41 -29.19
N ASP A 312 -21.53 36.43 -29.29
CA ASP A 312 -22.97 36.64 -29.24
C ASP A 312 -23.45 37.05 -27.84
N LEU A 313 -22.86 36.49 -26.78
CA LEU A 313 -23.10 36.94 -25.41
C LEU A 313 -22.57 38.35 -25.17
N GLN A 314 -21.44 38.73 -25.76
CA GLN A 314 -20.89 40.07 -25.63
C GLN A 314 -21.76 41.09 -26.36
N LYS A 315 -22.23 40.80 -27.58
CA LYS A 315 -23.24 41.63 -28.27
C LYS A 315 -24.52 41.77 -27.47
N LYS A 316 -25.00 40.68 -26.85
CA LYS A 316 -26.15 40.75 -25.93
C LYS A 316 -25.87 41.56 -24.67
N ARG A 317 -24.64 41.53 -24.15
CA ARG A 317 -24.20 42.32 -23.00
C ARG A 317 -24.15 43.81 -23.33
N GLU A 318 -23.61 44.18 -24.48
CA GLU A 318 -23.58 45.55 -24.99
C GLU A 318 -25.01 46.09 -25.16
N VAL A 319 -25.93 45.27 -25.71
CA VAL A 319 -27.36 45.62 -25.79
C VAL A 319 -28.01 45.78 -24.40
N ILE A 320 -27.59 45.01 -23.39
CA ILE A 320 -28.09 45.16 -22.01
C ILE A 320 -27.52 46.43 -21.36
N ASP A 321 -26.24 46.72 -21.54
CA ASP A 321 -25.57 47.92 -21.02
C ASP A 321 -26.14 49.21 -21.63
N ASP A 322 -26.57 49.17 -22.91
CA ASP A 322 -27.27 50.28 -23.56
C ASP A 322 -28.70 50.48 -23.04
N LEU A 323 -29.29 49.45 -22.40
CA LEU A 323 -30.65 49.44 -21.86
C LEU A 323 -30.72 49.70 -20.34
N GLU A 324 -29.58 49.73 -19.64
CA GLU A 324 -29.54 49.89 -18.19
C GLU A 324 -29.03 51.30 -17.77
N PRO A 325 -29.77 52.06 -16.93
CA PRO A 325 -29.33 53.39 -16.52
C PRO A 325 -28.11 53.30 -15.58
N LYS A 326 -27.00 53.93 -15.99
CA LYS A 326 -25.74 53.96 -15.22
C LYS A 326 -25.96 54.64 -13.86
N VAL A 327 -25.97 53.85 -12.79
CA VAL A 327 -25.88 54.31 -11.40
C VAL A 327 -24.40 54.34 -10.99
N ASP A 328 -23.89 55.53 -10.67
CA ASP A 328 -22.48 55.78 -10.33
C ASP A 328 -22.04 55.10 -9.02
N ASN A 329 -21.12 54.13 -9.11
CA ASN A 329 -20.45 53.39 -8.02
C ASN A 329 -19.42 54.21 -7.21
N SER A 330 -19.64 55.51 -6.98
CA SER A 330 -18.61 56.40 -6.40
C SER A 330 -18.63 56.53 -4.87
N SER A 331 -19.71 56.14 -4.17
CA SER A 331 -19.82 56.23 -2.70
C SER A 331 -19.27 55.01 -1.97
N ASP A 332 -19.49 53.82 -2.52
CA ASP A 332 -19.26 52.57 -1.79
C ASP A 332 -17.80 52.13 -1.84
N GLY A 333 -17.09 52.44 -2.93
CA GLY A 333 -15.65 52.20 -3.05
C GLY A 333 -14.83 53.01 -2.04
N LYS A 334 -15.15 54.29 -1.84
CA LYS A 334 -14.44 55.16 -0.88
C LYS A 334 -14.55 54.67 0.55
N LYS A 335 -15.70 54.09 0.91
CA LYS A 335 -15.97 53.58 2.25
C LYS A 335 -15.21 52.28 2.54
N ILE A 336 -15.00 51.48 1.50
CA ILE A 336 -14.17 50.27 1.58
C ILE A 336 -12.70 50.65 1.77
N ASP A 337 -12.21 51.64 1.04
CA ASP A 337 -10.82 52.10 1.16
C ASP A 337 -10.52 52.71 2.54
N GLU A 338 -11.44 53.53 3.09
CA GLU A 338 -11.32 54.07 4.45
C GLU A 338 -11.27 52.97 5.51
N LEU A 339 -12.09 51.92 5.37
CA LEU A 339 -12.10 50.79 6.31
C LEU A 339 -10.81 49.96 6.22
N GLN A 340 -10.25 49.80 5.01
CA GLN A 340 -8.97 49.15 4.81
C GLN A 340 -7.81 49.94 5.44
N ASP A 341 -7.83 51.27 5.37
CA ASP A 341 -6.82 52.12 6.00
C ASP A 341 -6.88 52.09 7.53
N ILE A 342 -8.08 52.09 8.10
CA ILE A 342 -8.27 51.95 9.56
C ILE A 342 -7.76 50.59 10.04
N LEU A 343 -8.01 49.52 9.29
CA LEU A 343 -7.52 48.19 9.61
C LEU A 343 -5.98 48.13 9.61
N ARG A 344 -5.36 48.64 8.54
CA ARG A 344 -3.88 48.73 8.44
C ARG A 344 -3.26 49.49 9.61
N LYS A 345 -3.89 50.59 10.03
CA LYS A 345 -3.41 51.39 11.17
C LYS A 345 -3.49 50.61 12.49
N LYS A 346 -4.58 49.85 12.70
CA LYS A 346 -4.75 49.01 13.91
C LYS A 346 -3.74 47.87 13.99
N ASP A 347 -3.39 47.27 12.86
CA ASP A 347 -2.36 46.22 12.80
C ASP A 347 -0.97 46.76 13.18
N GLU A 348 -0.63 47.96 12.71
CA GLU A 348 0.64 48.62 13.05
C GLU A 348 0.69 49.03 14.54
N ASP A 349 -0.41 49.55 15.09
CA ASP A 349 -0.52 49.85 16.52
C ASP A 349 -0.37 48.57 17.38
N MET A 350 -0.94 47.45 16.93
CA MET A 350 -0.84 46.15 17.59
C MET A 350 0.60 45.63 17.59
N LYS A 351 1.30 45.74 16.46
CA LYS A 351 2.71 45.38 16.34
C LYS A 351 3.61 46.23 17.25
N GLN A 352 3.37 47.54 17.33
CA GLN A 352 4.10 48.41 18.25
C GLN A 352 3.84 48.05 19.73
N MET A 353 2.60 47.66 20.06
CA MET A 353 2.26 47.16 21.40
C MET A 353 3.00 45.85 21.71
N GLU A 354 3.06 44.91 20.79
CA GLU A 354 3.81 43.66 20.94
C GLU A 354 5.31 43.91 21.17
N GLU A 355 5.92 44.81 20.41
CA GLU A 355 7.33 45.18 20.61
C GLU A 355 7.58 45.83 21.97
N ARG A 356 6.65 46.67 22.45
CA ARG A 356 6.73 47.25 23.80
C ARG A 356 6.61 46.17 24.88
N TYR A 357 5.67 45.24 24.75
CA TYR A 357 5.54 44.11 25.67
C TYR A 357 6.78 43.22 25.66
N LYS A 358 7.36 42.96 24.48
CA LYS A 358 8.61 42.21 24.35
C LYS A 358 9.76 42.88 25.11
N LYS A 359 9.90 44.21 24.99
CA LYS A 359 10.89 45.00 25.75
C LYS A 359 10.63 44.95 27.26
N TYR A 360 9.38 45.01 27.71
CA TYR A 360 9.06 44.87 29.14
C TYR A 360 9.38 43.47 29.66
N MET A 361 9.08 42.43 28.88
CA MET A 361 9.40 41.03 29.22
C MET A 361 10.91 40.79 29.26
N GLU A 362 11.68 41.39 28.36
CA GLU A 362 13.15 41.35 28.39
C GLU A 362 13.71 42.11 29.59
N LYS A 363 13.18 43.30 29.92
CA LYS A 363 13.55 44.01 31.15
C LYS A 363 13.24 43.18 32.40
N ALA A 364 12.08 42.55 32.47
CA ALA A 364 11.72 41.65 33.56
C ALA A 364 12.66 40.45 33.65
N ARG A 365 13.03 39.83 32.53
CA ARG A 365 14.04 38.76 32.49
C ARG A 365 15.41 39.22 32.97
N THR A 366 15.85 40.43 32.60
CA THR A 366 17.12 41.00 33.05
C THR A 366 17.08 41.30 34.55
N VAL A 367 15.97 41.84 35.07
CA VAL A 367 15.76 42.07 36.51
C VAL A 367 15.77 40.75 37.29
N ILE A 368 15.09 39.71 36.79
CA ILE A 368 15.12 38.35 37.37
C ILE A 368 16.55 37.79 37.37
N LYS A 369 17.32 38.04 36.30
CA LYS A 369 18.72 37.58 36.18
C LYS A 369 19.67 38.33 37.12
N THR A 370 19.41 39.61 37.42
CA THR A 370 20.18 40.40 38.40
C THR A 370 19.72 40.21 39.84
N LEU A 371 18.55 39.61 40.05
CA LEU A 371 17.98 39.37 41.36
C LEU A 371 18.31 37.98 41.93
N ASP A 372 19.16 37.14 41.31
CA ASP A 372 19.52 35.81 41.82
C ASP A 372 19.92 35.86 43.32
N PRO A 373 19.04 35.43 44.24
CA PRO A 373 19.33 35.32 45.65
C PRO A 373 19.43 33.82 45.95
N LYS A 374 20.63 33.26 45.79
CA LYS A 374 20.98 32.06 46.56
C LYS A 374 20.81 32.42 48.05
N LYS A 375 19.69 31.97 48.62
CA LYS A 375 19.23 31.98 50.03
C LYS A 375 18.08 32.95 50.32
N GLN A 376 16.83 32.48 50.15
CA GLN A 376 15.70 32.83 51.01
C GLN A 376 14.63 31.71 50.98
N PRO A 377 13.85 31.52 52.06
CA PRO A 377 13.00 30.35 52.25
C PRO A 377 11.76 30.42 51.35
N VAL A 378 11.44 29.27 50.74
CA VAL A 378 10.31 29.08 49.84
C VAL A 378 9.00 29.37 50.60
N GLY A 379 8.18 30.29 50.10
CA GLY A 379 6.90 30.64 50.70
C GLY A 379 5.92 29.46 50.78
N PRO A 380 4.99 29.44 51.75
CA PRO A 380 4.12 28.30 52.06
C PRO A 380 3.29 27.82 50.86
N ASP A 381 2.87 28.72 49.96
CA ASP A 381 2.09 28.38 48.77
C ASP A 381 2.88 27.57 47.74
N VAL A 382 4.16 27.88 47.59
CA VAL A 382 5.04 27.14 46.66
C VAL A 382 5.34 25.74 47.21
N GLN A 383 5.43 25.60 48.55
CA GLN A 383 5.56 24.27 49.18
C GLN A 383 4.27 23.46 49.06
N ALA A 384 3.10 24.09 49.19
CA ALA A 384 1.81 23.44 49.00
C ALA A 384 1.64 22.93 47.55
N LEU A 385 2.02 23.73 46.55
CA LEU A 385 1.99 23.32 45.14
C LEU A 385 2.97 22.18 44.83
N LYS A 386 4.16 22.18 45.45
CA LYS A 386 5.10 21.05 45.35
C LYS A 386 4.52 19.77 45.94
N ASN A 387 3.85 19.86 47.09
CA ASN A 387 3.19 18.71 47.71
C ASN A 387 2.05 18.19 46.81
N GLN A 388 1.22 19.08 46.25
CA GLN A 388 0.16 18.70 45.31
C GLN A 388 0.71 18.04 44.04
N LEU A 389 1.80 18.56 43.47
CA LEU A 389 2.48 17.92 42.34
C LEU A 389 2.96 16.52 42.70
N SER A 390 3.63 16.36 43.85
CA SER A 390 4.09 15.04 44.32
C SER A 390 2.95 14.03 44.54
N GLU A 391 1.79 14.52 44.95
CA GLU A 391 0.60 13.70 45.16
C GLU A 391 -0.08 13.31 43.85
N ARG A 392 -0.16 14.24 42.90
CA ARG A 392 -0.60 13.97 41.53
C ARG A 392 0.33 12.95 40.86
N GLU A 393 1.64 13.09 41.03
CA GLU A 393 2.65 12.16 40.51
C GLU A 393 2.45 10.74 41.08
N ARG A 394 2.27 10.61 42.40
CA ARG A 394 1.94 9.32 43.04
C ARG A 394 0.63 8.73 42.51
N LYS A 395 -0.38 9.57 42.29
CA LYS A 395 -1.68 9.10 41.76
C LYS A 395 -1.56 8.62 40.32
N ILE A 396 -0.75 9.30 39.49
CA ILE A 396 -0.46 8.87 38.12
C ILE A 396 0.23 7.50 38.16
N GLN A 397 1.29 7.35 38.96
CA GLN A 397 1.99 6.06 39.10
C GLN A 397 1.07 4.92 39.56
N HIS A 398 0.15 5.19 40.48
CA HIS A 398 -0.82 4.20 40.94
C HIS A 398 -1.81 3.80 39.83
N LEU A 399 -2.34 4.78 39.09
CA LEU A 399 -3.25 4.53 37.97
C LEU A 399 -2.56 3.79 36.82
N GLU A 400 -1.30 4.09 36.53
CA GLU A 400 -0.49 3.39 35.53
C GLU A 400 -0.27 1.93 35.95
N HIS A 401 0.04 1.68 37.22
CA HIS A 401 0.20 0.33 37.74
C HIS A 401 -1.11 -0.48 37.65
N ASP A 402 -2.24 0.13 38.03
CA ASP A 402 -3.56 -0.52 37.93
C ASP A 402 -3.97 -0.78 36.47
N TYR A 403 -3.64 0.15 35.57
CA TYR A 403 -3.88 -0.03 34.14
C TYR A 403 -3.06 -1.21 33.58
N GLU A 404 -1.76 -1.29 33.90
CA GLU A 404 -0.90 -2.38 33.46
C GLU A 404 -1.39 -3.74 34.01
N LYS A 405 -1.82 -3.77 35.28
CA LYS A 405 -2.43 -4.97 35.88
C LYS A 405 -3.74 -5.37 35.20
N SER A 406 -4.57 -4.40 34.81
CA SER A 406 -5.81 -4.64 34.08
C SER A 406 -5.50 -5.20 32.68
N ARG A 407 -4.56 -4.59 31.97
CA ARG A 407 -4.08 -5.03 30.66
C ARG A 407 -3.54 -6.45 30.69
N ALA A 408 -2.69 -6.79 31.66
CA ALA A 408 -2.17 -8.13 31.82
C ALA A 408 -3.26 -9.19 32.06
N ARG A 409 -4.34 -8.83 32.77
CA ARG A 409 -5.52 -9.71 32.93
C ARG A 409 -6.26 -9.90 31.61
N TYR A 410 -6.52 -8.82 30.86
CA TYR A 410 -7.14 -8.92 29.54
C TYR A 410 -6.33 -9.79 28.58
N ASP A 411 -5.01 -9.63 28.53
CA ASP A 411 -4.13 -10.44 27.69
C ASP A 411 -4.17 -11.93 28.09
N GLN A 412 -4.30 -12.23 29.40
CA GLN A 412 -4.46 -13.59 29.89
C GLN A 412 -5.83 -14.18 29.53
N GLU A 413 -6.91 -13.41 29.66
CA GLU A 413 -8.26 -13.81 29.27
C GLU A 413 -8.34 -14.06 27.76
N GLU A 414 -7.74 -13.20 26.93
CA GLU A 414 -7.68 -13.37 25.48
C GLU A 414 -6.97 -14.68 25.11
N LYS A 415 -5.83 -14.99 25.74
CA LYS A 415 -5.14 -16.28 25.54
C LYS A 415 -6.00 -17.48 25.90
N LEU A 416 -6.77 -17.39 27.00
CA LEU A 416 -7.68 -18.45 27.41
C LEU A 416 -8.83 -18.62 26.40
N ILE A 417 -9.41 -17.51 25.92
CA ILE A 417 -10.47 -17.53 24.90
C ILE A 417 -9.97 -18.14 23.60
N ILE A 418 -8.79 -17.73 23.12
CA ILE A 418 -8.18 -18.27 21.90
C ILE A 418 -7.92 -19.77 22.05
N SER A 419 -7.37 -20.21 23.18
CA SER A 419 -7.11 -21.62 23.47
C SER A 419 -8.41 -22.44 23.53
N ALA A 420 -9.46 -21.92 24.18
CA ALA A 420 -10.76 -22.56 24.24
C ALA A 420 -11.40 -22.69 22.84
N TRP A 421 -11.30 -21.65 22.02
CA TRP A 421 -11.78 -21.67 20.63
C TRP A 421 -11.04 -22.69 19.77
N TYR A 422 -9.70 -22.73 19.87
CA TYR A 422 -8.89 -23.69 19.15
C TYR A 422 -9.25 -25.14 19.55
N ASN A 423 -9.36 -25.40 20.86
CA ASN A 423 -9.74 -26.73 21.37
C ASN A 423 -11.16 -27.12 20.93
N MET A 424 -12.11 -26.19 20.95
CA MET A 424 -13.47 -26.42 20.45
C MET A 424 -13.47 -26.73 18.95
N GLY A 425 -12.72 -25.95 18.16
CA GLY A 425 -12.54 -26.20 16.73
C GLY A 425 -11.94 -27.58 16.44
N MET A 426 -10.93 -27.97 17.22
CA MET A 426 -10.31 -29.29 17.12
C MET A 426 -11.31 -30.41 17.45
N ALA A 427 -12.12 -30.25 18.50
CA ALA A 427 -13.15 -31.23 18.89
C ALA A 427 -14.24 -31.38 17.81
N LEU A 428 -14.66 -30.28 17.18
CA LEU A 428 -15.60 -30.30 16.07
C LEU A 428 -14.99 -31.01 14.83
N HIS A 429 -13.73 -30.72 14.50
CA HIS A 429 -13.03 -31.41 13.43
C HIS A 429 -12.92 -32.92 13.70
N GLN A 430 -12.60 -33.33 14.93
CA GLN A 430 -12.57 -34.74 15.33
C GLN A 430 -13.95 -35.40 15.25
N ARG A 431 -15.03 -34.69 15.61
CA ARG A 431 -16.40 -35.22 15.47
C ARG A 431 -16.78 -35.43 14.01
N VAL A 432 -16.51 -34.46 13.13
CA VAL A 432 -16.77 -34.58 11.68
C VAL A 432 -15.91 -35.69 11.05
N ALA A 433 -14.65 -35.83 11.48
CA ALA A 433 -13.79 -36.93 11.04
C ALA A 433 -14.29 -38.29 11.56
N GLY A 434 -14.79 -38.36 12.80
CA GLY A 434 -15.38 -39.55 13.40
C GLY A 434 -16.69 -39.96 12.72
N GLU A 435 -17.57 -39.02 12.38
CA GLU A 435 -18.83 -39.27 11.67
C GLU A 435 -18.60 -39.83 10.24
N ARG A 436 -17.49 -39.46 9.59
CA ARG A 436 -17.05 -40.08 8.33
C ARG A 436 -16.56 -41.52 8.50
N ILE A 437 -16.10 -41.90 9.68
CA ILE A 437 -15.63 -43.27 10.00
C ILE A 437 -16.80 -44.15 10.48
N THR A 438 -17.84 -43.56 11.10
CA THR A 438 -19.01 -44.28 11.63
C THR A 438 -20.19 -44.41 10.65
N SER A 439 -20.02 -44.06 9.38
CA SER A 439 -21.01 -44.31 8.33
C SER A 439 -20.56 -45.48 7.43
N PRO A 440 -20.90 -46.74 7.76
CA PRO A 440 -20.55 -47.88 6.93
C PRO A 440 -21.59 -48.04 5.80
N ASN A 441 -21.67 -47.06 4.91
CA ASN A 441 -22.22 -47.32 3.57
C ASN A 441 -21.09 -47.89 2.70
N GLN A 442 -20.58 -49.04 3.11
CA GLN A 442 -19.87 -49.94 2.22
C GLN A 442 -20.90 -50.93 1.68
N SER A 443 -21.07 -50.87 0.37
CA SER A 443 -21.77 -51.81 -0.49
C SER A 443 -21.38 -53.26 -0.19
N MET A 444 -22.10 -53.91 0.72
CA MET A 444 -21.95 -55.33 0.99
C MET A 444 -22.67 -56.14 -0.10
N SER A 445 -21.92 -57.01 -0.79
CA SER A 445 -22.46 -57.96 -1.77
C SER A 445 -23.52 -58.86 -1.13
N PHE A 446 -24.59 -59.15 -1.87
CA PHE A 446 -25.76 -59.95 -1.46
C PHE A 446 -25.37 -61.27 -0.75
N LEU A 447 -24.28 -61.90 -1.20
CA LEU A 447 -23.74 -63.13 -0.62
C LEU A 447 -23.19 -62.96 0.81
N ALA A 448 -22.67 -61.77 1.16
CA ALA A 448 -22.20 -61.49 2.51
C ALA A 448 -23.37 -61.29 3.50
N GLN A 449 -24.47 -60.68 3.03
CA GLN A 449 -25.69 -60.50 3.80
C GLN A 449 -26.42 -61.83 4.07
N GLN A 450 -26.38 -62.76 3.11
CA GLN A 450 -26.94 -64.11 3.26
C GLN A 450 -26.16 -64.99 4.25
N ARG A 451 -24.83 -64.79 4.38
CA ARG A 451 -23.99 -65.50 5.37
C ARG A 451 -24.24 -65.04 6.80
N GLN A 452 -24.51 -63.75 7.02
CA GLN A 452 -24.80 -63.24 8.36
C GLN A 452 -26.18 -63.68 8.86
N SER A 453 -27.19 -63.68 7.99
CA SER A 453 -28.55 -64.11 8.35
C SER A 453 -28.66 -65.62 8.64
N THR A 454 -27.84 -66.45 7.97
CA THR A 454 -27.73 -67.89 8.27
C THR A 454 -26.97 -68.17 9.57
N ASN A 455 -25.91 -67.42 9.86
CA ASN A 455 -25.16 -67.55 11.12
C ASN A 455 -25.95 -67.04 12.34
N ALA A 456 -26.75 -65.98 12.19
CA ALA A 456 -27.61 -65.47 13.26
C ALA A 456 -28.68 -66.49 13.69
N ARG A 457 -29.21 -67.31 12.76
CA ARG A 457 -30.16 -68.39 13.08
C ARG A 457 -29.53 -69.58 13.81
N ARG A 458 -28.23 -69.86 13.61
CA ARG A 458 -27.51 -70.92 14.35
C ARG A 458 -27.13 -70.52 15.78
N GLY A 459 -27.03 -69.23 16.09
CA GLY A 459 -26.67 -68.73 17.42
C GLY A 459 -27.76 -68.87 18.49
N LEU A 460 -29.03 -69.07 18.10
CA LEU A 460 -30.18 -69.12 19.02
C LEU A 460 -30.39 -70.47 19.74
N ILE A 461 -29.56 -71.50 19.49
CA ILE A 461 -29.77 -72.87 20.04
C ILE A 461 -28.81 -73.20 21.22
N ARG A 462 -28.00 -72.26 21.71
CA ARG A 462 -27.14 -72.51 22.90
C ARG A 462 -27.52 -71.60 24.07
N GLN A 463 -28.43 -72.08 24.92
CA GLN A 463 -28.47 -71.66 26.33
C GLN A 463 -27.40 -72.45 27.12
N PRO A 464 -26.54 -71.81 27.92
CA PRO A 464 -25.75 -72.51 28.91
C PRO A 464 -26.51 -72.62 30.25
N PRO A 465 -26.31 -73.71 31.01
CA PRO A 465 -26.87 -73.89 32.34
C PRO A 465 -26.07 -73.11 33.40
N ARG A 466 -26.73 -72.93 34.55
CA ARG A 466 -26.36 -72.15 35.74
C ARG A 466 -24.89 -72.15 36.14
#